data_AF-A0A954Z0A1-F1
#
_entry.id   AF-A0A954Z0A1-F1
#
_cell.length_a   1.000
_cell.length_b   1.000
_cell.length_c   1.000
_cell.angle_alpha   90.00
_cell.angle_beta   90.00
_cell.angle_gamma   90.00
#
_symmetry.space_group_name_H-M   'P 1'
#
loop_
_entity.id
_entity.type
_entity.pdbx_description
1 polymer ?
#
loop_
_entity_poly.entity_id
_entity_poly.type
_entity_poly.pdbx_seq_one_letter_code
_entity_poly.pdbx_strand_id
1 'polypeptide(L)' 'MMTYGVFALLITLLLVGIGVIVGSRRKDGERSCPACGRLNNPWADFCANCGAKLNR' A
#
# COMPACT_ATOMS: atom_id res chain seq x y z
N MET A 1 29.34 -28.88 -6.15
CA MET A 1 28.32 -29.02 -5.08
C MET A 1 28.37 -27.88 -4.07
N MET A 2 29.54 -27.49 -3.55
CA MET A 2 29.66 -26.37 -2.57
C MET A 2 29.34 -24.97 -3.13
N THR A 3 29.63 -24.72 -4.42
CA THR A 3 29.42 -23.39 -5.03
C THR A 3 27.94 -23.04 -5.17
N TYR A 4 27.08 -23.99 -5.55
CA TYR A 4 25.64 -23.76 -5.71
C TYR A 4 24.96 -23.34 -4.40
N GLY A 5 25.43 -23.82 -3.25
CA GLY A 5 24.90 -23.41 -1.94
C GLY A 5 25.16 -21.95 -1.62
N VAL A 6 26.37 -21.44 -1.93
CA VAL A 6 26.74 -20.04 -1.73
C VAL A 6 25.96 -19.14 -2.70
N PHE A 7 25.86 -19.53 -3.98
CA PHE A 7 25.07 -18.78 -4.96
C PHE A 7 23.58 -18.74 -4.59
N ALA A 8 23.00 -19.86 -4.15
CA ALA A 8 21.61 -19.91 -3.69
C ALA A 8 21.38 -19.00 -2.47
N LEU A 9 22.29 -19.02 -1.49
CA LEU A 9 22.24 -18.15 -0.32
C LEU A 9 22.27 -16.66 -0.73
N LEU A 10 23.19 -16.28 -1.61
CA LEU A 10 23.32 -14.91 -2.11
C LEU A 10 22.06 -14.46 -2.87
N ILE A 11 21.49 -15.32 -3.71
CA ILE A 11 20.25 -15.05 -4.45
C ILE A 11 19.07 -14.89 -3.48
N THR A 12 18.93 -15.75 -2.48
CA THR A 12 17.85 -15.66 -1.49
C THR A 12 17.95 -14.37 -0.66
N LEU A 13 19.16 -14.01 -0.20
CA LEU A 13 19.37 -12.77 0.56
C LEU A 13 19.06 -11.52 -0.29
N LEU A 14 19.43 -11.53 -1.58
CA LEU A 14 19.13 -10.46 -2.52
C LEU A 14 17.62 -10.31 -2.76
N LEU A 15 16.90 -11.41 -2.98
CA LEU A 15 15.45 -11.39 -3.20
C LEU A 15 14.67 -10.97 -1.94
N VAL A 16 15.10 -11.43 -0.75
CA VAL A 16 14.49 -11.02 0.53
C VAL A 16 14.72 -9.54 0.79
N GLY A 17 15.94 -9.04 0.53
CA GLY A 17 16.25 -7.61 0.66
C GLY A 17 15.41 -6.73 -0.28
N ILE A 18 15.28 -7.11 -1.55
CA ILE A 18 14.43 -6.40 -2.52
C ILE A 18 12.94 -6.45 -2.10
N GLY A 19 12.47 -7.60 -1.61
CA GLY A 19 11.08 -7.77 -1.17
C GLY A 19 10.69 -6.87 0.01
N VAL A 20 11.60 -6.65 0.95
CA VAL A 20 11.38 -5.74 2.09
C VAL A 20 11.30 -4.27 1.64
N ILE A 21 12.07 -3.88 0.62
CA ILE A 21 12.09 -2.50 0.11
C ILE A 21 10.85 -2.18 -0.73
N VAL A 22 10.32 -3.15 -1.48
CA VAL A 22 9.17 -2.95 -2.40
C VAL A 22 7.81 -3.09 -1.70
N GLY A 23 7.73 -3.74 -0.54
CA GLY A 23 6.48 -4.23 0.07
C GLY A 23 5.61 -3.27 0.89
N SER A 24 5.97 -1.99 1.08
CA SER A 24 5.25 -1.10 2.01
C SER A 24 4.23 -0.17 1.32
N ARG A 25 3.14 -0.71 0.78
CA ARG A 25 1.98 0.08 0.34
C ARG A 25 1.02 0.31 1.51
N ARG A 26 1.29 1.30 2.35
CA ARG A 26 0.31 1.79 3.33
C ARG A 26 -0.79 2.57 2.61
N LYS A 27 -2.01 2.03 2.56
CA LYS A 27 -3.23 2.78 2.20
C LYS A 27 -3.78 3.48 3.44
N ASP A 28 -2.95 4.28 4.10
CA ASP A 28 -3.36 5.02 5.30
C ASP A 28 -4.03 6.31 4.83
N GLY A 29 -5.28 6.21 4.41
CA GLY A 29 -5.97 7.40 3.94
C GLY A 29 -7.21 7.21 3.10
N GLU A 30 -8.08 6.26 3.35
CA GLU A 30 -9.37 6.23 2.67
C GLU A 30 -10.48 6.39 3.71
N ARG A 31 -11.34 7.38 3.51
CA ARG A 31 -12.50 7.68 4.37
C ARG A 31 -13.79 7.43 3.64
N SER A 32 -14.74 6.77 4.29
CA SER A 32 -16.03 6.50 3.68
C SER A 32 -16.94 7.73 3.74
N CYS A 33 -17.64 8.00 2.64
CA CYS A 33 -18.65 9.04 2.60
C CYS A 33 -19.90 8.62 3.38
N PRO A 34 -20.36 9.40 4.38
CA PRO A 34 -21.56 9.03 5.14
C PRO A 34 -22.85 9.09 4.32
N ALA A 35 -22.86 9.82 3.20
CA ALA A 35 -24.04 9.97 2.35
C ALA A 35 -24.17 8.86 1.29
N CYS A 36 -23.05 8.36 0.74
CA CYS A 36 -23.09 7.40 -0.38
C CYS A 36 -22.14 6.20 -0.25
N GLY A 37 -21.38 6.09 0.84
CA GLY A 37 -20.48 4.98 1.11
C GLY A 37 -19.19 4.93 0.29
N ARG A 38 -18.92 5.91 -0.59
CA ARG A 38 -17.68 5.92 -1.38
C ARG A 38 -16.47 6.16 -0.49
N LEU A 39 -15.42 5.35 -0.69
CA LEU A 39 -14.09 5.62 -0.18
C LEU A 39 -13.49 6.82 -0.93
N ASN A 40 -13.31 7.91 -0.21
CA ASN A 40 -12.66 9.13 -0.66
C ASN A 40 -11.29 9.25 0.00
N ASN A 41 -10.42 10.04 -0.61
CA ASN A 41 -9.14 10.47 -0.03
C ASN A 41 -9.39 11.10 1.37
N PRO A 42 -8.49 10.91 2.37
CA PRO A 42 -8.82 11.25 3.74
C PRO A 42 -8.77 12.78 3.94
N TRP A 43 -8.17 13.51 3.00
CA TRP A 43 -8.02 14.96 2.96
C TRP A 43 -8.97 15.64 1.97
N ALA A 44 -9.79 14.90 1.21
CA ALA A 44 -10.80 15.51 0.33
C ALA A 44 -11.82 16.26 1.20
N ASP A 45 -12.27 17.47 0.88
CA ASP A 45 -13.33 18.15 1.66
C ASP A 45 -14.74 17.68 1.28
N PHE A 46 -14.90 17.25 0.03
CA PHE A 46 -16.17 16.82 -0.56
C PHE A 46 -16.04 15.44 -1.22
N CYS A 47 -17.15 14.71 -1.27
CA CYS A 47 -17.22 13.40 -1.92
C CYS A 47 -17.11 13.54 -3.44
N ALA A 48 -16.16 12.85 -4.05
CA ALA A 48 -15.96 12.87 -5.50
C ALA A 48 -17.12 12.23 -6.31
N ASN A 49 -18.04 11.54 -5.63
CA ASN A 49 -19.16 10.84 -6.28
C ASN A 49 -20.51 11.51 -6.06
N CYS A 50 -20.77 12.04 -4.86
CA CYS A 50 -22.06 12.65 -4.54
C CYS A 50 -21.99 14.13 -4.13
N GLY A 51 -20.79 14.72 -4.03
CA GLY A 51 -20.62 16.12 -3.64
C GLY A 51 -20.90 16.43 -2.16
N ALA A 52 -21.32 15.45 -1.36
CA ALA A 52 -21.55 15.65 0.07
C ALA A 52 -20.25 16.09 0.76
N LYS A 53 -20.35 17.10 1.64
CA LYS A 53 -19.25 17.50 2.51
C LYS A 53 -18.90 16.33 3.41
N LEU A 54 -17.68 15.84 3.34
CA LEU A 54 -17.22 14.84 4.29
C LEU A 54 -16.49 15.59 5.40
N ASN A 55 -17.09 15.68 6.59
CA ASN A 55 -16.54 16.52 7.66
C ASN A 55 -15.20 15.93 8.16
N ARG A 56 -14.38 16.77 8.81
CA ARG A 56 -13.32 16.28 9.69
C ARG A 56 -13.93 15.79 10.99
#